data_AF-A0A1J3ELZ9-F1
#
_entry.id   AF-A0A1J3ELZ9-F1
#
_cell.length_a   1.000
_cell.length_b   1.000
_cell.length_c   1.000
_cell.angle_alpha   90.00
_cell.angle_beta   90.00
_cell.angle_gamma   90.00
#
_symmetry.space_group_name_H-M   'P 1'
#
loop_
_entity.id
_entity.type
_entity.pdbx_description
1 polymer ?
#
loop_
_entity_poly.entity_id
_entity_poly.type
_entity_poly.pdbx_seq_one_letter_code
_entity_poly.pdbx_strand_id
1 'polypeptide(L)'
;RGVPSVILERTDCLASLWQKRTYDRLKLHLPKHFCELPLMPFPKNFPKYPSKQQFISYVESYAARFSINPVFNQTVEKAEFDVMSGLWNVKTQDGVYTSTWLVVATGENAEPVVPDITGLQRFNGPVIHTSAYKSGSEFANRKVL
;
A
#
# COMPACT_ATOMS: atom_id res chain seq x y z
N ARG A 1 17.79 -13.30 -11.39
CA ARG A 1 18.53 -12.13 -10.85
C ARG A 1 19.20 -11.42 -12.02
N GLY A 2 19.41 -10.10 -11.95
CA GLY A 2 20.10 -9.33 -12.99
C GLY A 2 19.24 -8.83 -14.16
N VAL A 3 17.91 -8.87 -14.02
CA VAL A 3 16.99 -8.25 -14.99
C VAL A 3 16.84 -6.77 -14.62
N PRO A 4 17.15 -5.81 -15.50
CA PRO A 4 16.86 -4.41 -15.26
C PRO A 4 15.37 -4.21 -15.02
N SER A 5 15.01 -3.44 -13.99
CA SER A 5 13.62 -3.20 -13.64
C SER A 5 13.39 -1.76 -13.21
N VAL A 6 12.15 -1.31 -13.39
CA VAL A 6 11.62 -0.06 -12.85
C VAL A 6 10.38 -0.40 -12.02
N ILE A 7 10.21 0.30 -10.90
CA ILE A 7 9.02 0.20 -10.06
C ILE A 7 8.30 1.54 -10.15
N LEU A 8 7.03 1.52 -10.53
CA LEU A 8 6.20 2.71 -10.62
C LEU A 8 5.23 2.71 -9.44
N GLU A 9 5.25 3.78 -8.64
CA GLU A 9 4.41 3.93 -7.45
C GLU A 9 3.58 5.20 -7.58
N ARG A 10 2.25 5.06 -7.46
CA ARG A 10 1.30 6.17 -7.56
C ARG A 10 1.51 7.23 -6.47
N THR A 11 1.89 6.80 -5.29
CA THR A 11 2.07 7.68 -4.13
C THR A 11 3.49 8.21 -4.02
N ASP A 12 3.72 9.06 -3.03
CA ASP A 12 4.99 9.71 -2.69
C ASP A 12 5.86 8.89 -1.72
N CYS A 13 5.43 7.69 -1.31
CA CYS A 13 6.08 6.95 -0.24
C CYS A 13 5.91 5.43 -0.35
N LEU A 14 6.84 4.70 0.29
CA LEU A 14 6.73 3.26 0.47
C LEU A 14 5.63 2.90 1.46
N ALA A 15 5.02 1.72 1.30
CA ALA A 15 3.99 1.21 2.20
C ALA A 15 2.84 2.20 2.44
N SER A 16 2.43 2.92 1.40
CA SER A 16 1.46 4.02 1.46
C SER A 16 0.12 3.63 2.10
N LEU A 17 -0.35 2.39 1.92
CA LEU A 17 -1.51 1.85 2.63
C LEU A 17 -1.31 1.95 4.15
N TRP A 18 -0.17 1.48 4.66
CA TRP A 18 0.16 1.55 6.07
C TRP A 18 0.33 2.99 6.52
N GLN A 19 1.03 3.83 5.77
CA GLN A 19 1.25 5.22 6.18
C GLN A 19 -0.07 6.01 6.22
N LYS A 20 -0.82 5.99 5.11
CA LYS A 20 -1.91 6.94 4.82
C LYS A 20 -3.31 6.39 5.04
N ARG A 21 -3.53 5.07 4.97
CA ARG A 21 -4.87 4.46 4.91
C ARG A 21 -5.18 3.47 6.04
N THR A 22 -4.42 3.54 7.14
CA THR A 22 -4.67 2.74 8.34
C THR A 22 -4.75 3.61 9.60
N TYR A 23 -5.33 3.04 10.65
CA TYR A 23 -5.44 3.61 11.98
C TYR A 23 -4.15 3.51 12.79
N ASP A 24 -4.02 4.37 13.80
CA ASP A 24 -2.73 4.60 14.48
C ASP A 24 -2.31 3.43 15.37
N ARG A 25 -3.28 2.78 16.01
CA ARG A 25 -3.04 1.62 16.90
C ARG A 25 -2.78 0.31 16.16
N LEU A 26 -2.64 0.33 14.84
CA LEU A 26 -2.41 -0.87 14.04
C LEU A 26 -1.09 -1.55 14.46
N LYS A 27 -1.14 -2.87 14.56
CA LYS A 27 0.00 -3.77 14.73
C LYS A 27 -0.13 -4.92 13.75
N LEU A 28 0.97 -5.59 13.45
CA LEU A 28 0.91 -6.88 12.78
C LEU A 28 0.08 -7.85 13.62
N HIS A 29 -0.87 -8.53 12.98
CA HIS A 29 -1.70 -9.56 13.62
C HIS A 29 -1.02 -10.93 13.60
N LEU A 30 -0.05 -11.12 12.69
CA LEU A 30 0.82 -12.29 12.65
C LEU A 30 2.16 -12.02 13.38
N PRO A 31 2.77 -13.05 13.99
CA PRO A 31 4.12 -12.95 14.52
C PRO A 31 5.14 -12.50 13.47
N LYS A 32 6.09 -11.64 13.85
CA LYS A 32 7.04 -11.01 12.93
C LYS A 32 7.80 -11.97 12.02
N HIS A 33 8.18 -13.16 12.50
CA HIS A 33 8.94 -14.15 11.72
C HIS A 33 8.17 -14.70 10.51
N PHE A 34 6.84 -14.66 10.52
CA PHE A 34 6.02 -15.02 9.35
C PHE A 34 5.85 -13.88 8.35
N CYS A 35 6.28 -12.66 8.70
CA CYS A 35 6.14 -11.46 7.88
C CYS A 35 7.49 -10.94 7.39
N GLU A 36 8.57 -11.71 7.54
CA GLU A 36 9.91 -11.32 7.11
C GLU A 36 10.00 -11.32 5.59
N LEU A 37 10.51 -10.22 5.04
CA LEU A 37 10.91 -10.13 3.65
C LEU A 37 12.17 -10.98 3.42
N PRO A 38 12.30 -11.60 2.23
CA PRO A 38 13.43 -12.46 1.91
C PRO A 38 14.77 -11.79 2.19
N LEU A 39 15.73 -12.55 2.75
CA LEU A 39 17.11 -12.10 2.97
C LEU A 39 17.28 -11.01 4.06
N MET A 40 16.22 -10.63 4.78
CA MET A 40 16.33 -9.65 5.86
C MET A 40 15.29 -9.90 6.97
N PRO A 41 15.70 -10.49 8.11
CA PRO A 41 14.79 -10.69 9.23
C PRO A 41 14.42 -9.35 9.88
N PHE A 42 13.36 -9.34 10.69
CA PHE A 42 13.05 -8.15 11.50
C PHE A 42 14.15 -7.89 12.55
N PRO A 43 14.34 -6.63 12.97
CA PRO A 43 15.23 -6.31 14.08
C PRO A 43 14.89 -7.12 15.34
N LYS A 44 15.94 -7.60 16.05
CA LYS A 44 15.77 -8.46 17.23
C LYS A 44 14.98 -7.77 18.34
N ASN A 45 15.17 -6.47 18.51
CA ASN A 45 14.48 -5.62 19.49
C ASN A 45 13.01 -5.33 19.18
N PHE A 46 12.51 -5.63 17.97
CA PHE A 46 11.07 -5.48 17.69
C PHE A 46 10.26 -6.53 18.48
N PRO A 47 9.05 -6.17 18.98
CA PRO A 47 8.19 -7.11 19.69
C PRO A 47 7.71 -8.23 18.74
N LYS A 48 7.13 -9.30 19.30
CA LYS A 48 6.53 -10.40 18.51
C LYS A 48 5.53 -9.89 17.46
N TYR A 49 4.79 -8.83 17.80
CA TYR A 49 3.81 -8.15 16.94
C TYR A 49 4.19 -6.68 16.78
N PRO A 50 5.02 -6.34 15.75
CA PRO A 50 5.47 -4.98 15.49
C PRO A 50 4.31 -3.99 15.32
N SER A 51 4.52 -2.76 15.78
CA SER A 51 3.60 -1.65 15.51
C SER A 51 3.62 -1.25 14.04
N LYS A 52 2.60 -0.50 13.61
CA LYS A 52 2.57 0.17 12.30
C LYS A 52 3.87 0.89 11.97
N GLN A 53 4.37 1.74 12.87
CA GLN A 53 5.61 2.49 12.62
C GLN A 53 6.83 1.58 12.52
N GLN A 54 6.91 0.55 13.37
CA GLN A 54 8.00 -0.44 13.29
C GLN A 54 7.98 -1.18 11.96
N PHE A 55 6.82 -1.62 11.50
CA PHE A 55 6.69 -2.28 10.20
C PHE A 55 7.08 -1.36 9.04
N ILE A 56 6.63 -0.10 9.04
CA ILE A 56 7.02 0.90 8.03
C ILE A 56 8.54 1.08 8.01
N SER A 57 9.17 1.29 9.18
CA SER A 57 10.62 1.46 9.29
C SER A 57 11.41 0.24 8.80
N TYR A 58 10.85 -0.96 8.96
CA TYR A 58 11.43 -2.19 8.44
C TYR A 58 11.37 -2.25 6.90
N VAL A 59 10.24 -1.87 6.30
CA VAL A 59 10.08 -1.82 4.83
C VAL A 59 11.00 -0.75 4.21
N GLU A 60 11.12 0.42 4.85
CA GLU A 60 12.03 1.48 4.41
C GLU A 60 13.50 1.02 4.51
N SER A 61 13.88 0.38 5.63
CA SER A 61 15.21 -0.19 5.81
C SER A 61 15.51 -1.28 4.78
N TYR A 62 14.51 -2.09 4.42
CA TYR A 62 14.64 -3.12 3.39
C TYR A 62 14.90 -2.50 2.02
N ALA A 63 14.09 -1.50 1.64
CA ALA A 63 14.28 -0.79 0.38
C ALA A 63 15.66 -0.14 0.28
N ALA A 64 16.12 0.53 1.34
CA ALA A 64 17.44 1.12 1.40
C ALA A 64 18.57 0.06 1.28
N ARG A 65 18.46 -1.07 2.00
CA ARG A 65 19.47 -2.14 2.01
C ARG A 65 19.66 -2.78 0.63
N PHE A 66 18.57 -2.94 -0.13
CA PHE A 66 18.58 -3.60 -1.43
C PHE A 66 18.49 -2.62 -2.62
N SER A 67 18.69 -1.32 -2.37
CA SER A 67 18.66 -0.26 -3.38
C SER A 67 17.38 -0.26 -4.23
N ILE A 68 16.24 -0.52 -3.59
CA ILE A 68 14.92 -0.51 -4.22
C ILE A 68 14.42 0.93 -4.23
N ASN A 69 14.44 1.56 -5.41
CA ASN A 69 14.08 2.97 -5.59
C ASN A 69 12.92 3.10 -6.58
N PRO A 70 11.66 3.12 -6.11
CA PRO A 70 10.51 3.38 -6.98
C PRO A 70 10.54 4.79 -7.58
N VAL A 71 10.00 4.93 -8.78
CA VAL A 71 9.59 6.22 -9.34
C VAL A 71 8.24 6.55 -8.72
N PHE A 72 8.27 7.47 -7.76
CA PHE A 72 7.10 7.92 -7.02
C PHE A 72 6.27 8.92 -7.80
N ASN A 73 5.03 9.12 -7.36
CA ASN A 73 4.01 9.94 -8.00
C ASN A 73 3.71 9.52 -9.44
N GLN A 74 3.95 8.25 -9.78
CA GLN A 74 3.77 7.71 -11.11
C GLN A 74 2.54 6.79 -11.15
N THR A 75 1.38 7.35 -11.50
CA THR A 75 0.18 6.55 -11.70
C THR A 75 0.27 5.81 -13.03
N VAL A 76 0.17 4.47 -12.98
CA VAL A 76 -0.07 3.68 -14.19
C VAL A 76 -1.56 3.78 -14.54
N GLU A 77 -1.87 4.36 -15.68
CA GLU A 77 -3.23 4.56 -16.18
C GLU A 77 -3.72 3.35 -16.99
N LYS A 78 -2.80 2.71 -17.70
CA LYS A 78 -3.10 1.63 -18.64
C LYS A 78 -1.87 0.76 -18.86
N ALA A 79 -2.08 -0.55 -19.01
CA ALA A 79 -1.04 -1.47 -19.45
C ALA A 79 -1.62 -2.41 -20.51
N GLU A 80 -0.99 -2.47 -21.67
CA GLU A 80 -1.45 -3.29 -22.80
C GLU A 80 -0.28 -4.08 -23.38
N PHE A 81 -0.53 -5.36 -23.68
CA PHE A 81 0.44 -6.18 -24.38
C PHE A 81 0.28 -6.01 -25.88
N ASP A 82 1.35 -5.58 -26.55
CA ASP A 82 1.41 -5.51 -27.99
C ASP A 82 1.95 -6.84 -28.56
N VAL A 83 1.07 -7.56 -29.24
CA VAL A 83 1.37 -8.88 -29.82
C VAL A 83 2.40 -8.78 -30.95
N MET A 84 2.45 -7.66 -31.68
CA MET A 84 3.38 -7.48 -32.80
C MET A 84 4.83 -7.33 -32.32
N SER A 85 5.04 -6.51 -31.29
CA SER A 85 6.37 -6.30 -30.70
C SER A 85 6.73 -7.33 -29.63
N GLY A 86 5.74 -8.04 -29.07
CA GLY A 86 5.93 -8.95 -27.94
C GLY A 86 6.26 -8.23 -26.62
N LEU A 87 5.85 -6.96 -26.49
CA LEU A 87 6.17 -6.10 -25.35
C LEU A 87 4.91 -5.55 -24.68
N TRP A 88 5.01 -5.30 -23.38
CA TRP A 88 4.05 -4.48 -22.64
C TRP A 88 4.32 -3.00 -22.89
N ASN A 89 3.25 -2.26 -23.18
CA ASN A 89 3.21 -0.80 -23.17
C ASN A 89 2.47 -0.35 -21.90
N VAL A 90 3.20 0.25 -20.97
CA VAL A 90 2.69 0.72 -19.68
C VAL A 90 2.61 2.25 -19.72
N LYS A 91 1.39 2.77 -19.85
CA LYS A 91 1.12 4.20 -19.89
C LYS A 91 0.96 4.76 -18.48
N THR A 92 1.62 5.89 -18.28
CA THR A 92 1.50 6.73 -17.09
C THR A 92 1.15 8.16 -17.50
N GLN A 93 0.89 9.03 -16.53
CA GLN A 93 0.60 10.45 -16.78
C GLN A 93 1.76 11.21 -17.49
N ASP A 94 3.01 10.76 -17.32
CA ASP A 94 4.20 11.45 -17.86
C ASP A 94 4.79 10.78 -19.10
N GLY A 95 4.31 9.60 -19.48
CA GLY A 95 4.86 8.86 -20.63
C GLY A 95 4.55 7.37 -20.63
N VAL A 96 5.22 6.66 -21.55
CA VAL A 96 5.04 5.22 -21.78
C VAL A 96 6.35 4.48 -21.49
N TYR A 97 6.25 3.42 -20.71
CA TYR A 97 7.34 2.48 -20.44
C TYR A 97 7.09 1.21 -21.24
N THR A 98 8.15 0.66 -21.86
CA THR A 98 8.08 -0.61 -22.57
C THR A 98 8.87 -1.69 -21.83
N SER A 99 8.33 -2.91 -21.74
CA SER A 99 8.99 -4.01 -21.05
C SER A 99 8.54 -5.37 -21.60
N THR A 100 9.42 -6.36 -21.56
CA THR A 100 9.06 -7.75 -21.87
C THR A 100 8.15 -8.36 -20.80
N TRP A 101 8.30 -7.92 -19.54
CA TRP A 101 7.55 -8.46 -18.42
C TRP A 101 6.87 -7.35 -17.61
N LEU A 102 5.69 -7.66 -17.08
CA LEU A 102 4.95 -6.80 -16.19
C LEU A 102 4.60 -7.57 -14.91
N VAL A 103 4.94 -6.97 -13.76
CA VAL A 103 4.52 -7.46 -12.44
C VAL A 103 3.54 -6.45 -11.86
N VAL A 104 2.32 -6.89 -11.60
CA VAL A 104 1.27 -6.05 -10.99
C VAL A 104 1.25 -6.31 -9.49
N ALA A 105 1.61 -5.28 -8.71
CA ALA A 105 1.69 -5.34 -7.26
C ALA A 105 0.84 -4.22 -6.59
N THR A 106 -0.34 -3.95 -7.15
CA THR A 106 -1.20 -2.82 -6.76
C THR A 106 -1.97 -3.03 -5.44
N GLY A 107 -1.99 -4.26 -4.93
CA GLY A 107 -2.64 -4.61 -3.66
C GLY A 107 -4.17 -4.71 -3.77
N GLU A 108 -4.74 -5.60 -2.96
CA GLU A 108 -6.17 -5.94 -2.98
C GLU A 108 -7.02 -4.92 -2.21
N ASN A 109 -6.45 -4.30 -1.18
CA ASN A 109 -7.12 -3.40 -0.24
C ASN A 109 -6.77 -1.93 -0.50
N ALA A 110 -6.29 -1.60 -1.70
CA ALA A 110 -5.80 -0.26 -2.03
C ALA A 110 -6.93 0.76 -2.19
N GLU A 111 -8.09 0.32 -2.68
CA GLU A 111 -9.24 1.18 -2.96
C GLU A 111 -10.40 0.89 -2.00
N PRO A 112 -11.00 1.93 -1.38
CA PRO A 112 -12.17 1.74 -0.53
C PRO A 112 -13.40 1.41 -1.35
N VAL A 113 -14.21 0.47 -0.87
CA VAL A 113 -15.52 0.14 -1.46
C VAL A 113 -16.58 0.57 -0.46
N VAL A 114 -17.33 1.62 -0.80
CA VAL A 114 -18.46 2.10 0.00
C VAL A 114 -19.75 1.60 -0.65
N PRO A 115 -20.47 0.64 -0.04
CA PRO A 115 -21.72 0.15 -0.59
C PRO A 115 -22.81 1.21 -0.50
N ASP A 116 -23.77 1.15 -1.42
CA ASP A 116 -25.02 1.90 -1.28
C ASP A 116 -25.88 1.25 -0.19
N ILE A 117 -26.08 1.97 0.91
CA ILE A 117 -26.84 1.51 2.07
C ILE A 117 -28.20 2.20 2.04
N THR A 118 -29.26 1.42 1.84
CA THR A 118 -30.63 1.93 1.83
C THR A 118 -30.93 2.74 3.09
N GLY A 119 -31.32 4.00 2.91
CA GLY A 119 -31.66 4.91 4.01
C GLY A 119 -30.48 5.67 4.63
N LEU A 120 -29.24 5.41 4.21
CA LEU A 120 -28.05 6.10 4.72
C LEU A 120 -28.12 7.62 4.52
N GLN A 121 -28.73 8.08 3.43
CA GLN A 121 -28.95 9.51 3.15
C GLN A 121 -29.84 10.22 4.19
N ARG A 122 -30.60 9.48 5.01
CA ARG A 122 -31.42 10.02 6.10
C ARG A 122 -30.68 10.08 7.43
N PHE A 123 -29.48 9.49 7.51
CA PHE A 123 -28.66 9.53 8.71
C PHE A 123 -27.90 10.86 8.76
N ASN A 124 -28.17 11.66 9.80
CA ASN A 124 -27.57 12.99 9.96
C ASN A 124 -26.19 12.96 10.65
N GLY A 125 -25.70 11.77 11.02
CA GLY A 125 -24.39 11.60 11.65
C GLY A 125 -23.27 11.38 10.63
N PRO A 126 -22.00 11.46 11.06
CA PRO A 126 -20.86 11.18 10.20
C PRO A 126 -20.83 9.69 9.83
N VAL A 127 -20.54 9.40 8.57
CA VAL A 127 -20.27 8.05 8.05
C VAL A 127 -18.86 8.04 7.51
N ILE A 128 -18.05 7.08 7.95
CA ILE A 128 -16.62 7.03 7.61
C ILE A 128 -16.27 5.61 7.17
N HIS A 129 -15.61 5.48 6.02
CA HIS A 129 -15.01 4.22 5.59
C HIS A 129 -13.76 3.92 6.44
N THR A 130 -13.50 2.65 6.77
CA THR A 130 -12.41 2.25 7.67
C THR A 130 -11.02 2.74 7.23
N SER A 131 -10.79 2.91 5.94
CA SER A 131 -9.54 3.47 5.38
C SER A 131 -9.27 4.94 5.77
N ALA A 132 -10.30 5.69 6.18
CA ALA A 132 -10.20 7.05 6.68
C ALA A 132 -10.16 7.13 8.22
N TYR A 133 -10.51 6.05 8.93
CA TYR A 133 -10.47 6.02 10.39
C TYR A 133 -9.02 6.04 10.91
N LYS A 134 -8.74 6.95 11.86
CA LYS A 134 -7.41 7.11 12.47
C LYS A 134 -7.35 6.68 13.93
N SER A 135 -8.25 7.20 14.74
CA SER A 135 -8.30 6.87 16.16
C SER A 135 -9.71 7.05 16.73
N GLY A 136 -9.93 6.49 17.93
CA GLY A 136 -11.21 6.61 18.62
C GLY A 136 -11.43 7.95 19.32
N SER A 137 -10.43 8.83 19.38
CA SER A 137 -10.52 10.09 20.13
C SER A 137 -11.64 11.00 19.61
N GLU A 138 -11.83 11.05 18.29
CA GLU A 138 -12.90 11.83 17.63
C GLU A 138 -14.31 11.34 17.99
N PHE A 139 -14.42 10.11 18.49
CA PHE A 139 -15.68 9.46 18.85
C PHE A 139 -15.86 9.30 20.36
N ALA A 140 -15.00 9.92 21.17
CA ALA A 140 -15.15 9.92 22.62
C ALA A 140 -16.56 10.40 23.01
N ASN A 141 -17.23 9.63 23.87
CA ASN A 141 -18.61 9.87 24.33
C ASN A 141 -19.68 9.89 23.22
N ARG A 142 -19.38 9.36 22.02
CA ARG A 142 -20.35 9.18 20.94
C ARG A 142 -20.87 7.73 20.92
N LYS A 143 -22.07 7.56 20.37
CA LYS A 143 -22.60 6.24 20.01
C LYS A 143 -22.09 5.89 18.61
N VAL A 144 -21.38 4.77 18.48
CA VAL A 144 -20.75 4.31 17.22
C VAL A 144 -21.35 2.96 16.84
N LEU A 145 -21.61 2.77 15.54
CA LEU A 145 -22.04 1.51 14.92
C LEU A 145 -20.96 1.06 13.93
#